data_AF-A0A4P5SHV7-F1
#
_entry.id   AF-A0A4P5SHV7-F1
#
_cell.length_a   1.000
_cell.length_b   1.000
_cell.length_c   1.000
_cell.angle_alpha   90.00
_cell.angle_beta   90.00
_cell.angle_gamma   90.00
#
_symmetry.space_group_name_H-M   'P 1'
#
loop_
_entity.id
_entity.type
_entity.pdbx_description
1 polymer ?
#
loop_
_entity_poly.entity_id
_entity_poly.type
_entity_poly.pdbx_seq_one_letter_code
_entity_poly.pdbx_strand_id
1 'polypeptide(L)'
;MLKKTVLKNFSTIATLLILFFALSSCRVLESFGFYQPVGMNMKIPDGPPEFKAGWHDGCQTALGMRYFLNSYVYQGQRTANFGSGVYQHDPVYNSAWSNAFFACVTYSATFTNFNSMKFGPLE
;
A
#
# COMPACT_ATOMS: atom_id res chain seq x y z
N MET A 1 -49.06 -9.21 -23.71
CA MET A 1 -48.74 -8.55 -22.42
C MET A 1 -47.54 -9.18 -21.68
N LEU A 2 -47.29 -10.49 -21.78
CA LEU A 2 -46.22 -11.20 -21.03
C LEU A 2 -44.80 -10.63 -21.21
N LYS A 3 -44.43 -10.12 -22.40
CA LYS A 3 -43.07 -9.62 -22.70
C LYS A 3 -42.66 -8.38 -21.89
N LYS A 4 -43.60 -7.50 -21.52
CA LYS A 4 -43.28 -6.25 -20.79
C LYS A 4 -42.94 -6.52 -19.32
N THR A 5 -43.61 -7.50 -18.70
CA THR A 5 -43.37 -7.85 -17.29
C THR A 5 -42.02 -8.54 -17.11
N VAL A 6 -41.63 -9.41 -18.05
CA VAL A 6 -40.32 -10.10 -18.01
C VAL A 6 -39.16 -9.12 -18.15
N LEU A 7 -39.27 -8.12 -19.04
CA LEU A 7 -38.22 -7.14 -19.26
C LEU A 7 -37.99 -6.23 -18.02
N LYS A 8 -39.06 -5.87 -17.32
CA LYS A 8 -38.99 -5.06 -16.09
C LYS A 8 -38.28 -5.82 -14.97
N ASN A 9 -38.61 -7.10 -14.79
CA ASN A 9 -38.00 -7.94 -13.77
C ASN A 9 -36.49 -8.16 -14.03
N PHE A 10 -36.09 -8.34 -15.28
CA PHE A 10 -34.68 -8.50 -15.64
C PHE A 10 -33.85 -7.25 -15.31
N SER A 11 -34.38 -6.06 -15.63
CA SER A 11 -33.72 -4.78 -15.30
C SER A 11 -33.53 -4.59 -13.79
N THR A 12 -34.52 -4.92 -12.96
CA THR A 12 -34.40 -4.84 -11.49
C THR A 12 -33.35 -5.80 -10.95
N ILE A 13 -33.30 -7.04 -11.43
CA ILE A 13 -32.31 -8.05 -11.00
C ILE A 13 -30.89 -7.62 -11.39
N ALA A 14 -30.70 -7.12 -12.62
CA ALA A 14 -29.40 -6.63 -13.07
C ALA A 14 -28.91 -5.44 -12.22
N THR A 15 -29.82 -4.53 -11.86
CA THR A 15 -29.49 -3.37 -11.00
C THR A 15 -29.07 -3.83 -9.60
N LEU A 16 -29.77 -4.79 -9.02
CA LEU A 16 -29.44 -5.34 -7.70
C LEU A 16 -28.09 -6.07 -7.70
N LEU A 17 -27.78 -6.83 -8.75
CA LEU A 17 -26.48 -7.50 -8.91
C LEU A 17 -25.33 -6.49 -8.99
N ILE A 18 -25.46 -5.43 -9.80
CA ILE A 18 -24.44 -4.38 -9.89
C ILE A 18 -24.22 -3.69 -8.54
N LEU A 19 -25.31 -3.40 -7.82
CA LEU A 19 -25.23 -2.79 -6.49
C LEU A 19 -24.52 -3.72 -5.49
N PHE A 20 -24.79 -5.02 -5.54
CA PHE A 20 -24.15 -6.01 -4.69
C PHE A 20 -22.64 -6.11 -4.98
N PHE A 21 -22.22 -6.12 -6.25
CA PHE A 21 -20.81 -6.10 -6.62
C PHE A 21 -20.11 -4.81 -6.18
N ALA A 22 -20.79 -3.65 -6.31
CA ALA A 22 -20.26 -2.37 -5.84
C ALA A 22 -20.07 -2.34 -4.31
N LEU A 23 -21.03 -2.87 -3.55
CA LEU A 23 -20.97 -2.93 -2.08
C LEU A 23 -20.00 -3.99 -1.56
N SER A 24 -19.87 -5.13 -2.25
CA SER A 24 -18.87 -6.16 -1.90
C SER A 24 -17.42 -5.71 -2.20
N SER A 25 -17.25 -4.72 -3.07
CA SER A 25 -15.95 -4.06 -3.34
C SER A 25 -15.59 -3.00 -2.30
N CYS A 26 -16.46 -2.73 -1.31
CA CYS A 26 -16.16 -1.88 -0.16
C CYS A 26 -15.40 -2.60 0.95
N ARG A 27 -14.88 -3.82 0.72
CA ARG A 27 -13.72 -4.26 1.50
C ARG A 27 -12.58 -3.33 1.14
N VAL A 28 -12.41 -2.29 1.98
CA VAL A 28 -11.21 -1.48 2.07
C VAL A 28 -10.06 -2.46 1.93
N LEU A 29 -9.37 -2.37 0.78
CA LEU A 29 -8.12 -3.06 0.60
C LEU A 29 -7.25 -2.47 1.70
N GLU A 30 -7.15 -3.13 2.85
CA GLU A 30 -6.19 -2.80 3.91
C GLU A 30 -4.79 -3.12 3.37
N SER A 31 -4.41 -2.54 2.23
CA SER A 31 -3.09 -2.55 1.60
C SER A 31 -2.30 -3.87 1.67
N PHE A 32 -3.00 -5.00 1.73
CA PHE A 32 -2.40 -6.33 1.64
C PHE A 32 -2.61 -6.81 0.21
N GLY A 33 -1.51 -6.82 -0.53
CA GLY A 33 -1.46 -7.27 -1.92
C GLY A 33 -0.96 -6.17 -2.85
N PHE A 34 0.13 -6.50 -3.56
CA PHE A 34 0.78 -5.75 -4.63
C PHE A 34 1.68 -4.56 -4.26
N TYR A 35 1.45 -3.87 -3.13
CA TYR A 35 2.28 -2.71 -2.76
C TYR A 35 3.39 -3.06 -1.77
N GLN A 36 3.16 -4.01 -0.87
CA GLN A 36 4.21 -4.52 0.01
C GLN A 36 5.15 -5.44 -0.78
N PRO A 37 6.47 -5.21 -0.74
CA PRO A 37 7.39 -6.08 -1.45
C PRO A 37 7.31 -7.50 -0.84
N VAL A 38 7.15 -8.49 -1.72
CA VAL A 38 6.84 -9.89 -1.34
C VAL A 38 7.89 -10.38 -0.34
N GLY A 39 7.47 -10.87 0.82
CA GLY A 39 8.34 -11.36 1.88
C GLY A 39 8.79 -10.32 2.92
N MET A 40 8.47 -9.04 2.74
CA MET A 40 8.79 -8.03 3.75
C MET A 40 7.84 -8.14 4.91
N ASN A 41 8.35 -8.45 6.10
CA ASN A 41 7.57 -8.28 7.31
C ASN A 41 7.44 -6.78 7.61
N MET A 42 6.33 -6.20 7.18
CA MET A 42 5.99 -4.79 7.43
C MET A 42 5.47 -4.54 8.86
N LYS A 43 5.60 -5.53 9.77
CA LYS A 43 5.25 -5.33 11.18
C LYS A 43 6.18 -4.27 11.77
N ILE A 44 5.60 -3.10 12.05
CA ILE A 44 6.27 -2.00 12.74
C ILE A 44 6.71 -2.53 14.12
N PRO A 45 7.98 -2.38 14.51
CA PRO A 45 8.44 -2.79 15.84
C PRO A 45 7.64 -2.08 16.94
N ASP A 46 7.47 -2.77 18.07
CA ASP A 46 6.84 -2.15 19.24
C ASP A 46 7.71 -1.00 19.77
N GLY A 47 7.07 0.11 20.12
CA GLY A 47 7.72 1.35 20.49
C GLY A 47 6.71 2.45 20.79
N PRO A 48 7.18 3.62 21.25
CA PRO A 48 6.31 4.75 21.53
C PRO A 48 5.70 5.34 20.24
N PRO A 49 4.65 6.17 20.32
CA PRO A 49 3.93 6.70 19.15
C PRO A 49 4.84 7.38 18.11
N GLU A 50 5.82 8.16 18.56
CA GLU A 50 6.80 8.85 17.74
C GLU A 50 7.72 7.89 16.98
N PHE A 51 8.10 6.76 17.60
CA PHE A 51 8.87 5.71 16.93
C PHE A 51 8.06 5.08 15.80
N LYS A 52 6.78 4.73 16.07
CA LYS A 52 5.90 4.11 15.08
C LYS A 52 5.62 5.07 13.91
N ALA A 53 5.42 6.34 14.20
CA ALA A 53 5.26 7.38 13.20
C ALA A 53 6.52 7.53 12.33
N GLY A 54 7.70 7.63 12.95
CA GLY A 54 8.98 7.72 12.24
C GLY A 54 9.20 6.50 11.34
N TRP A 55 8.97 5.30 11.86
CA TRP A 55 9.11 4.06 11.09
C TRP A 55 8.19 4.04 9.86
N HIS A 56 6.92 4.39 10.04
CA HIS A 56 5.95 4.45 8.96
C HIS A 56 6.36 5.47 7.88
N ASP A 57 6.67 6.71 8.29
CA ASP A 57 7.02 7.79 7.37
C ASP A 57 8.35 7.53 6.65
N GLY A 58 9.32 6.92 7.32
CA GLY A 58 10.61 6.54 6.73
C GLY A 58 10.44 5.50 5.62
N CYS A 59 9.66 4.45 5.90
CA CYS A 59 9.37 3.42 4.92
C CYS A 59 8.51 3.96 3.75
N GLN A 60 7.52 4.81 4.04
CA GLN A 60 6.73 5.47 3.00
C GLN A 60 7.60 6.37 2.11
N THR A 61 8.54 7.13 2.69
CA THR A 61 9.49 7.96 1.95
C THR A 61 10.36 7.10 1.02
N ALA A 62 10.92 6.00 1.54
CA ALA A 62 11.73 5.04 0.80
C ALA A 62 10.99 4.48 -0.42
N LEU A 63 9.78 3.95 -0.21
CA LEU A 63 8.98 3.35 -1.27
C LEU A 63 8.39 4.41 -2.22
N GLY A 64 8.25 5.66 -1.78
CA GLY A 64 7.82 6.79 -2.60
C GLY A 64 8.88 7.32 -3.56
N MET A 65 10.13 6.83 -3.51
CA MET A 65 11.17 7.25 -4.45
C MET A 65 10.83 6.78 -5.88
N ARG A 66 10.97 7.66 -6.88
CA ARG A 66 10.59 7.42 -8.28
C ARG A 66 11.33 6.26 -8.97
N TYR A 67 12.36 5.72 -8.35
CA TYR A 67 13.09 4.55 -8.85
C TYR A 67 12.27 3.26 -8.72
N PHE A 68 11.22 3.23 -7.90
CA PHE A 68 10.34 2.07 -7.73
C PHE A 68 9.11 2.16 -8.62
N LEU A 69 8.76 1.07 -9.32
CA LEU A 69 7.63 1.03 -10.26
C LEU A 69 6.27 1.34 -9.60
N ASN A 70 6.13 1.02 -8.32
CA ASN A 70 4.93 1.25 -7.52
C ASN A 70 5.02 2.51 -6.64
N SER A 71 5.99 3.40 -6.88
CA SER A 71 6.23 4.57 -6.02
C SER A 71 5.02 5.50 -5.92
N TYR A 72 4.17 5.53 -6.94
CA TYR A 72 2.98 6.39 -6.99
C TYR A 72 1.99 6.15 -5.85
N VAL A 73 2.00 4.96 -5.23
CA VAL A 73 1.12 4.63 -4.10
C VAL A 73 1.61 5.22 -2.78
N TYR A 74 2.92 5.42 -2.68
CA TYR A 74 3.57 5.93 -1.48
C TYR A 74 3.83 7.44 -1.56
N GLN A 75 3.72 8.03 -2.76
CA GLN A 75 3.85 9.45 -2.99
C GLN A 75 2.59 10.22 -2.58
N GLY A 76 2.76 11.29 -1.82
CA GLY A 76 1.76 12.36 -1.72
C GLY A 76 2.04 13.39 -2.83
N GLN A 77 1.02 13.94 -3.51
CA GLN A 77 1.18 15.02 -4.50
C GLN A 77 2.38 14.89 -5.50
N ARG A 78 2.76 13.65 -5.87
CA ARG A 78 3.91 13.32 -6.75
C ARG A 78 5.32 13.49 -6.13
N THR A 79 5.43 13.58 -4.81
CA THR A 79 6.67 13.63 -4.03
C THR A 79 6.65 12.63 -2.87
N ALA A 80 7.82 12.34 -2.27
CA ALA A 80 7.88 11.56 -1.04
C ALA A 80 7.15 12.31 0.09
N ASN A 81 6.33 11.58 0.86
CA ASN A 81 5.61 12.13 2.00
C ASN A 81 6.44 11.91 3.27
N PHE A 82 6.85 13.01 3.92
CA PHE A 82 7.66 13.00 5.16
C PHE A 82 6.80 13.08 6.44
N GLY A 83 5.53 12.68 6.34
CA GLY A 83 4.58 12.73 7.44
C GLY A 83 4.00 14.12 7.71
N SER A 84 3.24 14.24 8.79
CA SER A 84 2.53 15.48 9.18
C SER A 84 3.43 16.54 9.84
N GLY A 85 4.68 16.20 10.14
CA GLY A 85 5.62 17.08 10.85
C GLY A 85 5.50 17.09 12.37
N VAL A 86 4.45 16.48 12.95
CA VAL A 86 4.17 16.52 14.40
C VAL A 86 5.34 16.04 15.26
N TYR A 87 6.06 15.01 14.81
CA TYR A 87 7.16 14.38 15.57
C TYR A 87 8.56 14.68 15.02
N GLN A 88 8.72 15.55 14.01
CA GLN A 88 10.03 15.77 13.37
C GLN A 88 11.10 16.36 14.30
N HIS A 89 10.69 17.00 15.39
CA HIS A 89 11.59 17.52 16.41
C HIS A 89 12.08 16.44 17.38
N ASP A 90 11.46 15.26 17.40
CA ASP A 90 11.76 14.19 18.34
C ASP A 90 12.94 13.32 17.85
N PRO A 91 13.99 13.09 18.66
CA PRO A 91 15.11 12.25 18.26
C PRO A 91 14.72 10.78 18.03
N VAL A 92 13.71 10.27 18.74
CA VAL A 92 13.20 8.89 18.58
C VAL A 92 12.54 8.74 17.22
N TYR A 93 11.72 9.73 16.81
CA TYR A 93 11.13 9.77 15.47
C TYR A 93 12.21 9.76 14.39
N ASN A 94 13.21 10.64 14.50
CA ASN A 94 14.27 10.76 13.50
C ASN A 94 15.10 9.49 13.37
N SER A 95 15.41 8.83 14.50
CA SER A 95 16.09 7.54 14.50
C SER A 95 15.24 6.45 13.84
N ALA A 96 13.97 6.35 14.20
CA ALA A 96 13.05 5.36 13.62
C ALA A 96 12.84 5.58 12.11
N TRP A 97 12.70 6.84 11.70
CA TRP A 97 12.58 7.23 10.29
C TRP A 97 13.78 6.80 9.47
N SER A 98 14.99 7.11 9.94
CA SER A 98 16.24 6.73 9.25
C SER A 98 16.36 5.21 9.11
N ASN A 99 16.15 4.49 10.21
CA ASN A 99 16.22 3.03 10.22
C ASN A 99 15.20 2.39 9.26
N ALA A 100 13.96 2.84 9.28
CA ALA A 100 12.91 2.33 8.40
C ALA A 100 13.15 2.69 6.94
N PHE A 101 13.63 3.90 6.65
CA PHE A 101 13.99 4.32 5.30
C PHE A 101 15.02 3.36 4.71
N PHE A 102 16.14 3.12 5.41
CA PHE A 102 17.19 2.21 4.92
C PHE A 102 16.70 0.77 4.82
N ALA A 103 15.97 0.26 5.83
CA ALA A 103 15.40 -1.08 5.78
C ALA A 103 14.50 -1.27 4.54
N CYS A 104 13.61 -0.31 4.29
CA CYS A 104 12.68 -0.35 3.16
C CYS A 104 13.35 -0.16 1.80
N VAL A 105 14.30 0.78 1.67
CA VAL A 105 15.08 0.96 0.43
C VAL A 105 15.93 -0.28 0.13
N THR A 106 16.67 -0.81 1.10
CA THR A 106 17.53 -1.98 0.88
C THR A 106 16.70 -3.18 0.46
N TYR A 107 15.57 -3.41 1.13
CA TYR A 107 14.67 -4.49 0.76
C TYR A 107 14.07 -4.26 -0.63
N SER A 108 13.49 -3.10 -0.93
CA SER A 108 12.90 -2.88 -2.26
C SER A 108 13.95 -2.92 -3.37
N ALA A 109 15.17 -2.46 -3.10
CA ALA A 109 16.29 -2.51 -4.04
C ALA A 109 16.77 -3.95 -4.32
N THR A 110 16.69 -4.88 -3.36
CA THR A 110 17.01 -6.29 -3.66
C THR A 110 15.99 -6.90 -4.62
N PHE A 111 14.74 -6.40 -4.68
CA PHE A 111 13.78 -6.83 -5.70
C PHE A 111 13.99 -6.17 -7.06
N THR A 112 14.50 -4.93 -7.12
CA THR A 112 14.70 -4.24 -8.40
C THR A 112 16.06 -4.54 -9.05
N ASN A 113 17.13 -4.70 -8.27
CA ASN A 113 18.48 -4.95 -8.80
C ASN A 113 18.77 -6.42 -9.07
N PHE A 114 18.12 -7.34 -8.34
CA PHE A 114 18.20 -8.72 -8.76
C PHE A 114 17.24 -8.94 -9.91
N ASN A 115 17.75 -9.57 -10.96
CA ASN A 115 17.02 -10.47 -11.83
C ASN A 115 16.38 -11.64 -11.01
N SER A 116 15.81 -11.38 -9.82
CA SER A 116 15.26 -12.34 -8.88
C SER A 116 13.99 -13.00 -9.41
N MET A 117 13.37 -12.42 -10.44
CA MET A 117 12.34 -13.08 -11.26
C MET A 117 12.88 -13.70 -12.55
N LYS A 118 14.17 -13.57 -12.88
CA LYS A 118 14.76 -14.20 -14.09
C LYS A 118 14.72 -15.73 -14.00
N PHE A 119 14.71 -16.28 -12.80
CA PHE A 119 14.65 -17.72 -12.56
C PHE A 119 13.37 -18.18 -11.83
N GLY A 120 12.35 -17.32 -11.76
CA GLY A 120 11.07 -17.63 -11.09
C GLY A 120 11.17 -17.72 -9.55
N PRO A 121 10.03 -17.73 -8.84
CA PRO A 121 10.03 -17.93 -7.39
C PRO A 121 10.70 -19.26 -7.08
N LEU A 122 11.75 -19.23 -6.25
CA LEU A 122 12.31 -20.44 -5.66
C LEU A 122 11.23 -21.04 -4.77
N GLU A 123 10.68 -22.18 -5.19
CA GLU A 123 9.84 -23.06 -4.37
C GLU A 123 10.61 -23.55 -3.13
#